data_AF-A0A094KAZ8-F1
#
_entry.id   AF-A0A094KAZ8-F1
#
_cell.length_a   1.000
_cell.length_b   1.000
_cell.length_c   1.000
_cell.angle_alpha   90.00
_cell.angle_beta   90.00
_cell.angle_gamma   90.00
#
_symmetry.space_group_name_H-M   'P 1'
#
loop_
_entity.id
_entity.type
_entity.pdbx_description
1 polymer ?
#
loop_
_entity_poly.entity_id
_entity_poly.type
_entity_poly.pdbx_seq_one_letter_code
_entity_poly.pdbx_strand_id
1 'polypeptide(L)'
;MTREQKKRLRLQLSKLLDRCDGCEHIGTVNIGIHVCGTCPLGRQIRIIGKKLDGEKQQPKRVKLPQGRGVKRKWTDDEDRYLLEHYGRKTADEIAEALGRSRKAVMKRRQMLRQKRGEAEWLKTS
;
A
#
# COMPACT_ATOMS: atom_id res chain seq x y z
N MET A 1 -7.82 -18.49 12.07
CA MET A 1 -8.72 -19.32 11.26
C MET A 1 -8.01 -20.58 10.82
N THR A 2 -8.57 -21.76 11.09
CA THR A 2 -7.99 -23.07 10.76
C THR A 2 -8.11 -23.40 9.27
N ARG A 3 -7.32 -24.38 8.81
CA ARG A 3 -7.29 -24.82 7.40
C ARG A 3 -8.66 -25.33 6.94
N GLU A 4 -9.35 -26.06 7.80
CA GLU A 4 -10.68 -26.64 7.60
C GLU A 4 -11.74 -25.57 7.48
N GLN A 5 -11.68 -24.54 8.35
CA GLN A 5 -12.58 -23.40 8.27
C GLN A 5 -12.39 -22.65 6.94
N LYS A 6 -11.14 -22.42 6.50
CA LYS A 6 -10.84 -21.77 5.22
C LYS A 6 -11.38 -22.57 4.05
N LYS A 7 -11.22 -23.90 4.09
CA LYS A 7 -11.78 -24.82 3.09
C LYS A 7 -13.31 -24.72 3.03
N ARG A 8 -13.99 -24.72 4.18
CA ARG A 8 -15.46 -24.57 4.26
C ARG A 8 -15.95 -23.25 3.66
N LEU A 9 -15.31 -22.14 4.01
CA LEU A 9 -15.68 -20.83 3.45
C LEU A 9 -15.44 -20.74 1.93
N ARG A 10 -14.36 -21.34 1.41
CA ARG A 10 -14.10 -21.40 -0.04
C ARG A 10 -15.18 -22.20 -0.78
N LEU A 11 -15.59 -23.36 -0.24
CA LEU A 11 -16.68 -24.16 -0.81
C LEU A 11 -18.03 -23.43 -0.77
N GLN A 12 -18.25 -22.61 0.27
CA GLN A 12 -19.46 -21.78 0.35
C GLN A 12 -19.42 -20.63 -0.67
N LEU A 13 -18.24 -20.05 -0.90
CA LEU A 13 -18.03 -19.00 -1.90
C LEU A 13 -18.25 -19.53 -3.32
N SER A 14 -17.70 -20.70 -3.67
CA SER A 14 -17.87 -21.28 -5.00
C SER A 14 -19.35 -21.51 -5.32
N LYS A 15 -20.10 -22.15 -4.40
CA LYS A 15 -21.54 -22.39 -4.56
C LYS A 15 -22.38 -21.12 -4.75
N LEU A 16 -21.95 -19.99 -4.23
CA LEU A 16 -22.62 -18.70 -4.42
C LEU A 16 -22.24 -18.06 -5.76
N LEU A 17 -20.99 -18.23 -6.20
CA LEU A 17 -20.53 -17.77 -7.51
C LEU A 17 -21.19 -18.56 -8.64
N ASP A 18 -21.38 -19.88 -8.48
CA ASP A 18 -22.11 -20.74 -9.45
C ASP A 18 -23.57 -20.29 -9.67
N ARG A 19 -24.17 -19.57 -8.70
CA ARG A 19 -25.54 -19.03 -8.77
C ARG A 19 -25.60 -17.60 -9.29
N CYS A 20 -24.45 -16.99 -9.58
CA CYS A 20 -24.31 -15.58 -9.94
C CYS A 20 -23.90 -15.44 -11.41
N ASP A 21 -24.70 -15.97 -12.33
CA ASP A 21 -24.51 -15.83 -13.78
C ASP A 21 -25.72 -15.09 -14.38
N GLY A 22 -25.49 -13.93 -15.01
CA GLY A 22 -26.55 -13.18 -15.72
C GLY A 22 -27.34 -12.12 -14.93
N CYS A 23 -26.72 -11.34 -14.02
CA CYS A 23 -27.40 -10.22 -13.35
C CYS A 23 -27.27 -8.89 -14.13
N GLU A 24 -28.35 -8.11 -14.25
CA GLU A 24 -28.35 -6.77 -14.89
C GLU A 24 -27.40 -5.74 -14.24
N HIS A 25 -26.91 -6.02 -13.03
CA HIS A 25 -26.02 -5.16 -12.26
C HIS A 25 -24.53 -5.59 -12.32
N ILE A 26 -24.11 -6.31 -13.38
CA ILE A 26 -22.70 -6.72 -13.61
C ILE A 26 -21.74 -5.51 -13.78
N GLY A 27 -22.28 -4.29 -13.88
CA GLY A 27 -21.55 -3.05 -14.09
C GLY A 27 -20.51 -2.70 -13.01
N THR A 28 -19.27 -2.61 -13.49
CA THR A 28 -18.17 -1.71 -13.06
C THR A 28 -17.58 -1.89 -11.66
N VAL A 29 -16.86 -2.99 -11.44
CA VAL A 29 -15.70 -2.97 -10.53
C VAL A 29 -14.46 -3.49 -11.23
N ASN A 30 -13.53 -2.57 -11.43
CA ASN A 30 -12.26 -2.76 -12.11
C ASN A 30 -11.39 -3.72 -11.28
N ILE A 31 -10.99 -4.85 -11.88
CA ILE A 31 -10.05 -5.88 -11.39
C ILE A 31 -10.67 -6.98 -10.51
N GLY A 32 -10.98 -8.12 -11.16
CA GLY A 32 -11.10 -9.46 -10.57
C GLY A 32 -12.39 -9.76 -9.82
N ILE A 33 -13.35 -10.41 -10.50
CA ILE A 33 -14.66 -10.89 -10.03
C ILE A 33 -15.75 -9.79 -9.98
N HIS A 34 -16.66 -9.81 -10.96
CA HIS A 34 -17.84 -8.95 -11.02
C HIS A 34 -18.87 -9.34 -9.94
N VAL A 35 -18.66 -8.91 -8.69
CA VAL A 35 -19.64 -9.11 -7.61
C VAL A 35 -20.50 -7.85 -7.46
N CYS A 36 -21.76 -7.97 -7.88
CA CYS A 36 -22.79 -6.95 -7.71
C CYS A 36 -22.88 -6.49 -6.23
N GLY A 37 -22.82 -5.18 -6.00
CA GLY A 37 -22.87 -4.61 -4.65
C GLY A 37 -24.27 -4.44 -4.06
N THR A 38 -25.30 -4.50 -4.90
CA THR A 38 -26.70 -4.20 -4.54
C THR A 38 -27.55 -5.46 -4.33
N CYS A 39 -27.14 -6.60 -4.90
CA CYS A 39 -27.83 -7.88 -4.79
C CYS A 39 -27.55 -8.62 -3.45
N PRO A 40 -28.55 -9.31 -2.86
CA PRO A 40 -28.36 -10.11 -1.64
C PRO A 40 -27.27 -11.19 -1.79
N LEU A 41 -27.18 -11.85 -2.94
CA LEU A 41 -26.14 -12.86 -3.23
C LEU A 41 -24.74 -12.21 -3.24
N GLY A 42 -24.60 -11.05 -3.90
CA GLY A 42 -23.34 -10.32 -3.95
C GLY A 42 -22.87 -9.82 -2.58
N ARG A 43 -23.79 -9.39 -1.72
CA ARG A 43 -23.47 -9.06 -0.31
C ARG A 43 -22.92 -10.27 0.44
N GLN A 44 -23.51 -11.45 0.28
CA GLN A 44 -23.03 -12.68 0.93
C GLN A 44 -21.63 -13.08 0.44
N ILE A 45 -21.39 -13.01 -0.88
CA ILE A 45 -20.09 -13.26 -1.50
C ILE A 45 -19.02 -12.34 -0.90
N ARG A 46 -19.30 -11.03 -0.79
CA ARG A 46 -18.37 -10.05 -0.16
C ARG A 46 -18.09 -10.37 1.31
N ILE A 47 -19.10 -10.76 2.08
CA ILE A 47 -18.93 -11.11 3.50
C ILE A 47 -18.03 -12.34 3.66
N ILE A 48 -18.23 -13.36 2.81
CA ILE A 48 -17.40 -14.58 2.83
C ILE A 48 -15.98 -14.28 2.36
N GLY A 49 -15.82 -13.44 1.32
CA GLY A 49 -14.52 -12.92 0.87
C GLY A 49 -13.76 -12.25 2.01
N LYS A 50 -14.38 -11.28 2.71
CA LYS A 50 -13.78 -10.61 3.88
C LYS A 50 -13.36 -11.57 5.01
N LYS A 51 -14.08 -12.68 5.21
CA LYS A 51 -13.73 -13.71 6.20
C LYS A 51 -12.56 -14.60 5.72
N LEU A 52 -12.40 -14.76 4.42
CA LEU A 52 -11.28 -15.47 3.77
C LEU A 52 -10.01 -14.62 3.67
N ASP A 53 -10.17 -13.30 3.50
CA ASP A 53 -9.16 -12.26 3.70
C ASP A 53 -8.84 -12.15 5.19
N GLY A 54 -8.43 -13.25 5.81
CA GLY A 54 -8.01 -13.28 7.21
C GLY A 54 -6.94 -12.24 7.39
N GLU A 55 -7.29 -11.19 8.14
CA GLU A 55 -6.48 -10.02 8.52
C GLU A 55 -5.15 -9.97 7.78
N LYS A 56 -5.21 -9.79 6.45
CA LYS A 56 -4.02 -9.34 5.75
C LYS A 56 -3.76 -8.02 6.43
N GLN A 57 -2.69 -7.97 7.21
CA GLN A 57 -2.04 -6.73 7.59
C GLN A 57 -1.66 -6.09 6.25
N GLN A 58 -2.63 -5.47 5.60
CA GLN A 58 -2.36 -4.32 4.77
C GLN A 58 -1.53 -3.44 5.69
N PRO A 59 -0.33 -2.98 5.31
CA PRO A 59 0.37 -1.99 6.11
C PRO A 59 -0.68 -0.92 6.41
N LYS A 60 -1.06 -0.81 7.69
CA LYS A 60 -2.11 0.10 8.13
C LYS A 60 -1.61 1.42 7.61
N ARG A 61 -2.22 1.98 6.55
CA ARG A 61 -1.79 3.26 5.98
C ARG A 61 -1.62 4.18 7.17
N VAL A 62 -0.36 4.44 7.55
CA VAL A 62 -0.09 5.32 8.66
C VAL A 62 -0.77 6.60 8.24
N LYS A 63 -1.74 7.09 9.03
CA LYS A 63 -2.37 8.37 8.77
C LYS A 63 -1.26 9.41 8.96
N LEU A 64 -0.46 9.62 7.91
CA LEU A 64 0.52 10.68 7.82
C LEU A 64 -0.26 11.95 8.13
N PRO A 65 0.20 12.79 9.08
CA PRO A 65 -0.51 14.00 9.43
C PRO A 65 -0.75 14.81 8.15
N GLN A 66 -2.01 14.87 7.72
CA GLN A 66 -2.45 15.61 6.55
C GLN A 66 -2.48 17.11 6.89
N GLY A 67 -1.31 17.65 7.24
CA GLY A 67 -1.11 19.06 7.48
C GLY A 67 -0.52 19.71 6.23
N ARG A 68 -1.32 20.52 5.53
CA ARG A 68 -0.75 21.51 4.61
C ARG A 68 0.17 22.41 5.43
N GLY A 69 1.48 22.34 5.20
CA GLY A 69 2.30 23.55 5.23
C GLY A 69 3.39 23.71 6.29
N VAL A 70 3.83 22.68 7.04
CA VAL A 70 5.11 22.80 7.77
C VAL A 70 6.12 21.81 7.20
N LYS A 71 7.00 22.31 6.33
CA LYS A 71 8.16 21.54 5.85
C LYS A 71 9.09 21.31 7.03
N ARG A 72 8.96 20.18 7.73
CA ARG A 72 9.96 19.71 8.70
C ARG A 72 11.33 19.74 8.00
N LYS A 73 12.29 20.44 8.62
CA LYS A 73 13.68 20.47 8.12
C LYS A 73 14.23 19.04 8.18
N TRP A 74 15.09 18.71 7.21
CA TRP A 74 15.84 17.46 7.22
C TRP A 74 17.02 17.61 8.16
N THR A 75 17.17 16.68 9.10
CA THR A 75 18.36 16.61 9.94
C THR A 75 19.44 15.76 9.26
N ASP A 76 20.70 15.97 9.67
CA ASP A 76 21.83 15.17 9.18
C ASP A 76 21.63 13.66 9.44
N ASP A 77 21.03 13.30 10.57
CA ASP A 77 20.73 11.92 10.91
C ASP A 77 19.70 11.29 9.95
N GLU A 78 18.66 12.05 9.58
CA GLU A 78 17.68 11.61 8.58
C GLU A 78 18.32 11.44 7.19
N ASP A 79 19.27 12.32 6.82
CA ASP A 79 20.01 12.19 5.57
C ASP A 79 20.96 10.98 5.58
N ARG A 80 21.63 10.69 6.70
CA ARG A 80 22.47 9.50 6.88
C ARG A 80 21.64 8.24 6.76
N TYR A 81 20.52 8.16 7.50
CA TYR A 81 19.59 7.03 7.45
C TYR A 81 19.07 6.81 6.03
N LEU A 82 18.67 7.90 5.36
CA LEU A 82 18.22 7.86 3.98
C LEU A 82 19.30 7.25 3.08
N LEU A 83 20.54 7.73 3.14
CA LEU A 83 21.65 7.29 2.28
C LEU A 83 22.07 5.84 2.53
N GLU A 84 22.11 5.40 3.79
CA GLU A 84 22.52 4.05 4.17
C GLU A 84 21.49 3.00 3.72
N HIS A 85 20.20 3.31 3.84
CA HIS A 85 19.13 2.37 3.53
C HIS A 85 18.63 2.44 2.09
N TYR A 86 18.98 3.48 1.31
CA TYR A 86 18.44 3.68 -0.06
C TYR A 86 18.75 2.57 -1.08
N GLY A 87 19.67 1.65 -0.79
CA GLY A 87 19.93 0.46 -1.62
C GLY A 87 19.34 -0.84 -1.07
N ARG A 88 18.88 -0.84 0.18
CA ARG A 88 18.45 -2.04 0.92
C ARG A 88 16.95 -2.05 1.17
N LYS A 89 16.34 -0.87 1.31
CA LYS A 89 14.91 -0.69 1.59
C LYS A 89 14.25 0.14 0.49
N THR A 90 12.97 -0.07 0.31
CA THR A 90 12.15 0.74 -0.59
C THR A 90 11.93 2.14 -0.02
N ALA A 91 11.63 3.11 -0.89
CA ALA A 91 11.32 4.48 -0.46
C ALA A 91 10.08 4.57 0.44
N ASP A 92 9.22 3.56 0.44
CA ASP A 92 8.04 3.49 1.31
C ASP A 92 8.46 3.09 2.74
N GLU A 93 9.25 2.04 2.88
CA GLU A 93 9.78 1.59 4.19
C GLU A 93 10.66 2.67 4.87
N ILE A 94 11.45 3.38 4.08
CA ILE A 94 12.26 4.51 4.59
C ILE A 94 11.35 5.66 5.02
N ALA A 95 10.27 5.92 4.28
CA ALA A 95 9.30 6.95 4.63
C ALA A 95 8.56 6.61 5.92
N GLU A 96 8.20 5.34 6.13
CA GLU A 96 7.60 4.84 7.37
C GLU A 96 8.58 4.99 8.54
N ALA A 97 9.84 4.58 8.38
CA ALA A 97 10.86 4.70 9.43
C ALA A 97 11.13 6.15 9.85
N LEU A 98 11.11 7.08 8.88
CA LEU A 98 11.34 8.50 9.12
C LEU A 98 10.06 9.30 9.44
N GLY A 99 8.89 8.65 9.46
CA GLY A 99 7.59 9.32 9.64
C GLY A 99 7.30 10.41 8.58
N ARG A 100 7.86 10.26 7.38
CA ARG A 100 7.77 11.22 6.26
C ARG A 100 6.94 10.62 5.13
N SER A 101 6.55 11.44 4.16
CA SER A 101 5.90 10.91 2.95
C SER A 101 6.94 10.36 1.96
N ARG A 102 6.58 9.29 1.24
CA ARG A 102 7.39 8.73 0.14
C ARG A 102 7.87 9.81 -0.85
N LYS A 103 7.00 10.77 -1.17
CA LYS A 103 7.34 11.90 -2.05
C LYS A 103 8.44 12.80 -1.46
N ALA A 104 8.42 13.06 -0.15
CA ALA A 104 9.45 13.86 0.53
C ALA A 104 10.81 13.15 0.53
N VAL A 105 10.82 11.84 0.81
CA VAL A 105 12.01 10.97 0.77
C VAL A 105 12.66 10.98 -0.63
N MET A 106 11.85 10.78 -1.67
CA MET A 106 12.34 10.81 -3.06
C MET A 106 12.93 12.16 -3.46
N LYS A 107 12.26 13.27 -3.07
CA LYS A 107 12.75 14.62 -3.36
C LYS A 107 14.06 14.92 -2.63
N ARG A 108 14.18 14.53 -1.36
CA ARG A 108 15.42 14.72 -0.60
C ARG A 108 16.57 13.93 -1.18
N ARG A 109 16.33 12.68 -1.59
CA ARG A 109 17.33 11.84 -2.28
C ARG A 109 17.89 12.53 -3.53
N GLN A 110 17.03 13.12 -4.35
CA GLN A 110 17.47 13.85 -5.55
C GLN A 110 18.37 15.04 -5.18
N MET A 111 17.98 15.82 -4.16
CA MET A 111 18.78 16.94 -3.67
C MET A 111 20.14 16.50 -3.11
N LEU A 112 20.20 15.42 -2.33
CA LEU A 112 21.45 14.89 -1.79
C LEU A 112 22.38 14.36 -2.90
N ARG A 113 21.81 13.76 -3.94
CA ARG A 113 22.59 13.31 -5.12
C ARG A 113 23.19 14.48 -5.86
N GLN A 114 22.44 15.57 -6.06
CA GLN A 114 22.94 16.77 -6.70
C GLN A 114 24.06 17.43 -5.87
N LYS A 115 23.85 17.56 -4.55
CA LYS A 115 24.87 18.08 -3.63
C LYS A 115 26.17 17.29 -3.60
N ARG A 116 26.13 15.95 -3.72
CA ARG A 116 27.35 15.12 -3.79
C ARG A 116 28.11 15.35 -5.09
N GLY A 117 27.40 15.52 -6.22
CA GLY A 117 28.03 15.88 -7.49
C GLY A 117 28.72 17.24 -7.43
N GLU A 118 28.07 18.26 -6.85
CA GLU A 118 28.67 19.59 -6.63
C GLU A 118 29.87 19.56 -5.67
N ALA A 119 29.78 18.79 -4.58
CA ALA A 119 30.88 18.67 -3.61
C ALA A 119 32.10 17.89 -4.13
N GLU A 120 31.94 17.09 -5.19
CA GLU A 120 33.04 16.42 -5.89
C GLU A 120 33.65 17.34 -6.95
N TRP A 121 32.81 18.14 -7.64
CA TRP A 121 33.25 19.18 -8.58
C TRP A 121 34.09 20.28 -7.91
N LEU A 122 33.66 20.78 -6.74
CA LEU A 122 34.35 21.83 -5.98
C LEU A 122 35.67 21.39 -5.33
N LYS A 123 35.99 20.08 -5.32
CA LYS A 123 37.29 19.56 -4.84
C LYS A 123 38.33 19.44 -5.95
N THR A 124 37.91 19.62 -7.19
CA THR A 124 38.76 19.47 -8.38
C THR A 124 38.96 20.81 -9.10
N SER A 125 38.52 21.92 -8.46
CA SER A 125 38.69 23.30 -8.92
C SER A 125 39.70 24.05 -8.06
#